data_AF-A0A0E0HQT8-F1
#
_entry.id   AF-A0A0E0HQT8-F1
#
_cell.length_a   1.000
_cell.length_b   1.000
_cell.length_c   1.000
_cell.angle_alpha   90.00
_cell.angle_beta   90.00
_cell.angle_gamma   90.00
#
_symmetry.space_group_name_H-M   'P 1'
#
loop_
_entity.id
_entity.type
_entity.pdbx_description
1 polymer ?
#
loop_
_entity_poly.entity_id
_entity_poly.type
_entity_poly.pdbx_seq_one_letter_code
_entity_poly.pdbx_strand_id
1 'polypeptide(L)'
;MELMWGLNNLKEHLVPDGKSELSKEDCLPMCEGMKFTLNKYGFGDLKPEMVTRSIIEATGLLYETDYHVRKHGESMRYAGKHLKETSGINAEDWDLLKLATAIMMLCYPNGEYKLVGNLSELFGDDYSKLVDDAPKYKGIFRKLSCLRAYAEMVKSRRIRSKAARRLDSLVTAAERIYDEAQQAQPGVIKQDVPAAGLHLRALVFDADIKSVW
;
A
#
# COMPACT_ATOMS: atom_id res chain seq x y z
N MET A 1 15.55 -4.69 17.31
CA MET A 1 14.66 -3.97 18.25
C MET A 1 13.21 -3.89 17.79
N GLU A 2 12.90 -3.99 16.48
CA GLU A 2 11.52 -4.00 15.92
C GLU A 2 10.57 -5.03 16.56
N LEU A 3 11.05 -6.25 16.84
CA LEU A 3 10.21 -7.31 17.41
C LEU A 3 9.77 -6.98 18.84
N MET A 4 10.69 -6.44 19.66
CA MET A 4 10.36 -5.95 21.01
C MET A 4 9.42 -4.75 20.96
N TRP A 5 9.61 -3.87 19.98
CA TRP A 5 8.71 -2.74 19.75
C TRP A 5 7.27 -3.18 19.43
N GLY A 6 7.12 -4.15 18.52
CA GLY A 6 5.82 -4.70 18.18
C GLY A 6 5.14 -5.38 19.39
N LEU A 7 5.90 -6.16 20.16
CA LEU A 7 5.41 -6.79 21.38
C LEU A 7 4.96 -5.76 22.43
N ASN A 8 5.70 -4.67 22.60
CA ASN A 8 5.33 -3.59 23.52
C ASN A 8 4.00 -2.94 23.12
N ASN A 9 3.80 -2.66 21.82
CA ASN A 9 2.53 -2.10 21.34
C ASN A 9 1.34 -3.07 21.42
N LEU A 10 1.60 -4.39 21.39
CA LEU A 10 0.57 -5.42 21.48
C LEU A 10 0.31 -5.90 22.92
N LYS A 11 1.11 -5.48 23.89
CA LYS A 11 1.11 -6.00 25.27
C LYS A 11 -0.27 -5.95 25.93
N GLU A 12 -1.04 -4.88 25.76
CA GLU A 12 -2.40 -4.76 26.31
C GLU A 12 -3.37 -5.82 25.77
N HIS A 13 -3.18 -6.29 24.53
CA HIS A 13 -4.00 -7.36 23.96
C HIS A 13 -3.49 -8.75 24.33
N LEU A 14 -2.18 -8.89 24.47
CA LEU A 14 -1.52 -10.16 24.78
C LEU A 14 -1.62 -10.50 26.28
N VAL A 15 -1.68 -9.50 27.16
CA VAL A 15 -1.75 -9.64 28.61
C VAL A 15 -2.74 -8.62 29.21
N PRO A 16 -4.06 -8.87 29.11
CA PRO A 16 -5.10 -7.91 29.53
C PRO A 16 -5.07 -7.57 31.02
N ASP A 17 -4.66 -8.51 31.88
CA ASP A 17 -4.63 -8.36 33.34
C ASP A 17 -3.25 -7.92 33.89
N GLY A 18 -2.29 -7.63 32.99
CA GLY A 18 -0.94 -7.22 33.35
C GLY A 18 -0.91 -5.76 33.79
N LYS A 19 -0.81 -5.50 35.10
CA LYS A 19 -0.65 -4.16 35.71
C LYS A 19 0.73 -3.55 35.42
N SER A 20 1.10 -3.35 34.16
CA SER A 20 2.37 -2.76 33.80
C SER A 20 2.15 -1.76 32.67
N GLU A 21 1.87 -0.52 33.09
CA GLU A 21 2.01 0.67 32.25
C GLU A 21 3.44 0.66 31.69
N LEU A 22 3.56 0.65 30.36
CA LEU A 22 4.85 0.83 29.70
C LEU A 22 5.30 2.27 29.93
N SER A 23 6.56 2.46 30.30
CA SER A 23 7.11 3.81 30.33
C SER A 23 7.13 4.36 28.90
N LYS A 24 7.02 5.69 28.74
CA LYS A 24 7.13 6.34 27.41
C LYS A 24 8.46 6.05 26.71
N GLU A 25 9.46 5.60 27.47
CA GLU A 25 10.80 5.25 27.00
C GLU A 25 10.87 3.82 26.40
N ASP A 26 9.99 2.91 26.84
CA ASP A 26 9.94 1.51 26.37
C ASP A 26 9.22 1.35 25.02
N CYS A 27 8.38 2.32 24.67
CA CYS A 27 7.76 2.43 23.35
C CYS A 27 8.61 3.40 22.52
N LEU A 28 9.61 2.92 21.78
CA LEU A 28 10.24 3.76 20.75
C LEU A 28 9.11 4.39 19.92
N PRO A 29 8.98 5.70 19.75
CA PRO A 29 7.75 6.26 19.17
C PRO A 29 7.52 5.85 17.70
N MET A 30 8.57 5.43 16.98
CA MET A 30 8.46 4.86 15.63
C MET A 30 9.52 3.78 15.40
N CYS A 31 9.09 2.64 14.87
CA CYS A 31 9.98 1.60 14.37
C CYS A 31 10.39 1.85 12.90
N GLU A 32 11.44 1.21 12.41
CA GLU A 32 11.95 1.41 11.04
C GLU A 32 10.92 1.01 9.97
N GLY A 33 10.17 -0.07 10.21
CA GLY A 33 9.08 -0.47 9.31
C GLY A 33 7.97 0.58 9.20
N MET A 34 7.65 1.23 10.33
CA MET A 34 6.70 2.33 10.39
C MET A 34 7.22 3.55 9.63
N LYS A 35 8.47 3.97 9.87
CA LYS A 35 9.10 5.09 9.17
C LYS A 35 9.14 4.87 7.66
N PHE A 36 9.54 3.68 7.22
CA PHE A 36 9.54 3.32 5.80
C PHE A 36 8.15 3.48 5.18
N THR A 37 7.11 3.01 5.87
CA THR A 37 5.73 3.10 5.39
C THR A 37 5.26 4.55 5.39
N LEU A 38 5.44 5.31 6.47
CA LEU A 38 5.09 6.73 6.53
C LEU A 38 5.76 7.54 5.40
N ASN A 39 7.06 7.34 5.18
CA ASN A 39 7.80 7.95 4.07
C ASN A 39 7.15 7.63 2.72
N LYS A 40 6.86 6.34 2.46
CA LYS A 40 6.23 5.90 1.21
C LYS A 40 4.88 6.58 0.94
N TYR A 41 4.11 6.87 1.99
CA TYR A 41 2.80 7.50 1.88
C TYR A 41 2.81 9.03 2.09
N GLY A 42 3.98 9.67 2.12
CA GLY A 42 4.09 11.14 2.19
C GLY A 42 3.95 11.73 3.61
N PHE A 43 4.22 10.93 4.63
CA PHE A 43 4.18 11.32 6.06
C PHE A 43 5.55 11.21 6.73
N GLY A 44 6.63 11.37 5.96
CA GLY A 44 8.00 11.18 6.46
C GLY A 44 8.45 12.17 7.53
N ASP A 45 7.86 13.37 7.52
CA ASP A 45 8.17 14.44 8.47
C ASP A 45 7.35 14.34 9.76
N LEU A 46 6.55 13.27 9.93
CA LEU A 46 5.75 13.07 11.13
C LEU A 46 6.66 12.92 12.35
N LYS A 47 6.50 13.83 13.32
CA LYS A 47 7.33 13.82 14.52
C LYS A 47 6.93 12.68 15.45
N PRO A 48 7.88 12.04 16.15
CA PRO A 48 7.57 10.90 17.00
C PRO A 48 6.57 11.21 18.13
N GLU A 49 6.53 12.44 18.64
CA GLU A 49 5.61 12.88 19.70
C GLU A 49 4.15 12.93 19.24
N MET A 50 3.91 12.95 17.93
CA MET A 50 2.59 13.00 17.31
C MET A 50 2.01 11.60 17.06
N VAL A 51 2.82 10.55 17.24
CA VAL A 51 2.43 9.18 16.94
C VAL A 51 1.47 8.67 18.00
N THR A 52 0.27 8.32 17.54
CA THR A 52 -0.76 7.69 18.36
C THR A 52 -0.92 6.22 17.98
N ARG A 53 -1.53 5.43 18.86
CA ARG A 53 -1.88 4.03 18.58
C ARG A 53 -2.70 3.87 17.29
N SER A 54 -3.63 4.80 17.01
CA SER A 54 -4.40 4.78 15.76
C SER A 54 -3.54 5.01 14.51
N ILE A 55 -2.50 5.85 14.60
CA ILE A 55 -1.53 6.05 13.52
C ILE A 55 -0.70 4.79 13.32
N ILE A 56 -0.26 4.14 14.40
CA ILE A 56 0.46 2.86 14.35
C ILE A 56 -0.38 1.79 13.64
N GLU A 57 -1.63 1.61 14.06
CA GLU A 57 -2.55 0.62 13.48
C GLU A 57 -2.83 0.89 11.99
N ALA A 58 -3.09 2.15 11.62
CA ALA A 58 -3.34 2.52 10.22
C ALA A 58 -2.09 2.34 9.35
N THR A 59 -0.91 2.67 9.88
CA THR A 59 0.37 2.47 9.17
C THR A 59 0.70 0.98 9.00
N GLY A 60 0.48 0.18 10.04
CA GLY A 60 0.64 -1.28 9.97
C GLY A 60 -0.28 -1.90 8.92
N LEU A 61 -1.54 -1.44 8.85
CA LEU A 61 -2.48 -1.91 7.83
C LEU A 61 -2.00 -1.57 6.40
N LEU A 62 -1.43 -0.39 6.18
CA LEU A 62 -0.83 -0.02 4.89
C LEU A 62 0.34 -0.92 4.54
N TYR A 63 1.25 -1.16 5.49
CA TYR A 63 2.38 -2.06 5.32
C TYR A 63 1.92 -3.46 4.89
N GLU A 64 0.92 -4.03 5.58
CA GLU A 64 0.37 -5.35 5.25
C GLU A 64 -0.23 -5.38 3.85
N THR A 65 -0.99 -4.34 3.46
CA THR A 65 -1.57 -4.28 2.11
C THR A 65 -0.49 -4.25 1.02
N ASP A 66 0.60 -3.53 1.25
CA ASP A 66 1.74 -3.48 0.34
C ASP A 66 2.50 -4.81 0.29
N TYR A 67 2.69 -5.46 1.44
CA TYR A 67 3.29 -6.78 1.54
C TYR A 67 2.49 -7.82 0.73
N HIS A 68 1.17 -7.82 0.85
CA HIS A 68 0.29 -8.73 0.10
C HIS A 68 0.37 -8.56 -1.42
N VAL A 69 0.76 -7.39 -1.92
CA VAL A 69 1.04 -7.18 -3.35
C VAL A 69 2.48 -7.60 -3.67
N ARG A 70 3.46 -7.14 -2.90
CA ARG A 70 4.90 -7.38 -3.13
C ARG A 70 5.29 -8.86 -3.03
N LYS A 71 4.66 -9.66 -2.17
CA LYS A 71 4.96 -11.10 -2.02
C LYS A 71 4.78 -11.90 -3.32
N HIS A 72 3.98 -11.39 -4.26
CA HIS A 72 3.76 -11.98 -5.58
C HIS A 72 4.68 -11.38 -6.66
N GLY A 73 5.55 -10.43 -6.29
CA GLY A 73 6.31 -9.60 -7.21
C GLY A 73 7.19 -10.39 -8.16
N GLU A 74 7.99 -11.33 -7.66
CA GLU A 74 8.86 -12.16 -8.49
C GLU A 74 8.07 -13.00 -9.50
N SER A 75 6.98 -13.62 -9.06
CA SER A 75 6.12 -14.43 -9.93
C SER A 75 5.44 -13.59 -11.02
N MET A 76 4.97 -12.39 -10.68
CA MET A 76 4.34 -11.49 -11.66
C MET A 76 5.35 -10.92 -12.65
N ARG A 77 6.56 -10.55 -12.18
CA ARG A 77 7.63 -10.08 -13.06
C ARG A 77 8.11 -11.19 -13.98
N TYR A 78 8.20 -12.43 -13.49
CA TYR A 78 8.46 -13.59 -14.33
C TYR A 78 7.36 -13.79 -15.39
N ALA A 79 6.09 -13.69 -15.01
CA ALA A 79 4.98 -13.78 -15.95
C ALA A 79 5.01 -12.64 -17.00
N GLY A 80 5.44 -11.43 -16.62
CA GLY A 80 5.65 -10.32 -17.54
C GLY A 80 6.72 -10.59 -18.59
N LYS A 81 7.77 -11.36 -18.27
CA LYS A 81 8.77 -11.80 -19.28
C LYS A 81 8.14 -12.74 -20.32
N HIS A 82 7.26 -13.65 -19.89
CA HIS A 82 6.51 -14.52 -20.81
C HIS A 82 5.61 -13.73 -21.78
N LEU A 83 5.05 -12.60 -21.34
CA LEU A 83 4.28 -11.69 -22.23
C LEU A 83 5.14 -11.15 -23.38
N LYS A 84 6.38 -10.76 -23.08
CA LYS A 84 7.35 -10.27 -24.06
C LYS A 84 7.79 -11.38 -25.00
N GLU A 85 8.09 -12.57 -24.47
CA GLU A 85 8.57 -13.70 -25.27
C GLU A 85 7.50 -14.29 -26.19
N THR A 86 6.26 -14.41 -25.72
CA THR A 86 5.18 -15.09 -26.45
C THR A 86 4.37 -14.13 -27.34
N SER A 87 4.13 -12.91 -26.83
CA SER A 87 3.26 -11.91 -27.46
C SER A 87 3.99 -10.61 -27.80
N GLY A 88 5.28 -10.45 -27.52
CA GLY A 88 6.00 -9.20 -27.77
C GLY A 88 5.49 -8.00 -26.96
N ILE A 89 4.70 -8.22 -25.90
CA ILE A 89 4.16 -7.17 -25.04
C ILE A 89 5.22 -6.77 -24.02
N ASN A 90 5.59 -5.49 -23.98
CA ASN A 90 6.53 -5.01 -22.99
C ASN A 90 5.80 -4.57 -21.71
N ALA A 91 5.94 -5.36 -20.64
CA ALA A 91 5.25 -5.13 -19.36
C ALA A 91 6.22 -4.77 -18.22
N GLU A 92 7.42 -4.27 -18.53
CA GLU A 92 8.45 -3.91 -17.55
C GLU A 92 7.99 -2.74 -16.64
N ASP A 93 7.28 -1.77 -17.20
CA ASP A 93 6.76 -0.58 -16.53
C ASP A 93 5.39 -0.81 -15.84
N TRP A 94 4.74 -1.94 -16.10
CA TRP A 94 3.43 -2.22 -15.51
C TRP A 94 3.55 -2.44 -13.99
N ASP A 95 2.56 -1.97 -13.24
CA ASP A 95 2.45 -2.35 -11.83
C ASP A 95 2.06 -3.83 -11.67
N LEU A 96 2.24 -4.37 -10.47
CA LEU A 96 2.01 -5.79 -10.18
C LEU A 96 0.54 -6.20 -10.33
N LEU A 97 -0.41 -5.30 -10.08
CA LEU A 97 -1.83 -5.58 -10.25
C LEU A 97 -2.23 -5.54 -11.74
N LYS A 98 -1.68 -4.61 -12.52
CA LYS A 98 -1.85 -4.59 -13.98
C LYS A 98 -1.33 -5.89 -14.61
N LEU A 99 -0.13 -6.34 -14.19
CA LEU A 99 0.39 -7.67 -14.57
C LEU A 99 -0.56 -8.79 -14.16
N ALA A 100 -0.99 -8.86 -12.90
CA ALA A 100 -1.88 -9.90 -12.43
C ALA A 100 -3.21 -9.92 -13.21
N THR A 101 -3.72 -8.75 -13.60
CA THR A 101 -4.92 -8.60 -14.43
C THR A 101 -4.72 -9.21 -15.82
N ALA A 102 -3.59 -8.91 -16.48
CA ALA A 102 -3.25 -9.51 -17.77
C ALA A 102 -3.13 -11.03 -17.68
N ILE A 103 -2.41 -11.54 -16.67
CA ILE A 103 -2.27 -13.00 -16.48
C ILE A 103 -3.63 -13.66 -16.23
N MET A 104 -4.54 -12.99 -15.53
CA MET A 104 -5.90 -13.49 -15.34
C MET A 104 -6.70 -13.54 -16.64
N MET A 105 -6.59 -12.55 -17.53
CA MET A 105 -7.20 -12.60 -18.87
C MET A 105 -6.71 -13.82 -19.65
N LEU A 106 -5.40 -14.09 -19.61
CA LEU A 106 -4.80 -15.23 -20.31
C LEU A 106 -5.20 -16.59 -19.71
N CYS A 107 -5.31 -16.67 -18.37
CA CYS A 107 -5.69 -17.91 -17.66
C CYS A 107 -7.18 -18.25 -17.80
N TYR A 108 -8.02 -17.22 -17.91
CA TYR A 108 -9.47 -17.31 -17.93
C TYR A 108 -10.02 -16.50 -19.12
N PRO A 109 -9.82 -16.97 -20.36
CA PRO A 109 -10.49 -16.38 -21.51
C PRO A 109 -12.01 -16.40 -21.26
N ASN A 110 -12.68 -15.28 -21.55
CA ASN A 110 -14.10 -15.00 -21.22
C ASN A 110 -14.40 -14.81 -19.71
N GLY A 111 -13.37 -14.68 -18.87
CA GLY A 111 -13.49 -14.44 -17.42
C GLY A 111 -13.48 -12.96 -17.02
N GLU A 112 -13.64 -12.05 -17.98
CA GLU A 112 -13.49 -10.59 -17.83
C GLU A 112 -14.38 -10.02 -16.71
N TYR A 113 -15.57 -10.60 -16.48
CA TYR A 113 -16.47 -10.22 -15.38
C TYR A 113 -15.87 -10.39 -13.97
N LYS A 114 -14.79 -11.16 -13.83
CA LYS A 114 -14.05 -11.32 -12.57
C LYS A 114 -12.98 -10.26 -12.37
N LEU A 115 -12.63 -9.56 -13.44
CA LEU A 115 -11.62 -8.52 -13.42
C LEU A 115 -12.30 -7.22 -13.03
N VAL A 116 -11.64 -6.49 -12.17
CA VAL A 116 -12.07 -5.14 -11.84
C VAL A 116 -11.71 -4.27 -13.04
N GLY A 117 -12.63 -3.37 -13.43
CA GLY A 117 -12.31 -2.24 -14.29
C GLY A 117 -12.48 -2.30 -15.78
N ASN A 118 -12.10 -1.19 -16.43
CA ASN A 118 -12.08 -1.07 -17.89
C ASN A 118 -10.76 -1.63 -18.45
N LEU A 119 -10.80 -2.85 -18.96
CA LEU A 119 -9.61 -3.54 -19.45
C LEU A 119 -9.03 -2.89 -20.71
N SER A 120 -9.88 -2.32 -21.57
CA SER A 120 -9.42 -1.62 -22.78
C SER A 120 -8.64 -0.36 -22.44
N GLU A 121 -9.06 0.36 -21.41
CA GLU A 121 -8.37 1.56 -20.92
C GLU A 121 -7.08 1.19 -20.16
N LEU A 122 -7.14 0.13 -19.34
CA LEU A 122 -5.99 -0.34 -18.58
C LEU A 122 -4.82 -0.77 -19.48
N PHE A 123 -5.11 -1.48 -20.58
CA PHE A 123 -4.10 -2.06 -21.46
C PHE A 123 -3.88 -1.29 -22.76
N GLY A 124 -4.79 -0.39 -23.15
CA GLY A 124 -4.68 0.38 -24.39
C GLY A 124 -4.47 -0.54 -25.59
N ASP A 125 -3.44 -0.24 -26.37
CA ASP A 125 -3.11 -0.97 -27.60
C ASP A 125 -2.76 -2.46 -27.36
N ASP A 126 -2.33 -2.83 -26.16
CA ASP A 126 -2.00 -4.23 -25.82
C ASP A 126 -3.25 -5.09 -25.56
N TYR A 127 -4.43 -4.48 -25.38
CA TYR A 127 -5.65 -5.18 -24.99
C TYR A 127 -6.06 -6.26 -26.01
N SER A 128 -6.17 -5.90 -27.29
CA SER A 128 -6.57 -6.84 -28.35
C SER A 128 -5.60 -8.02 -28.44
N LYS A 129 -4.30 -7.72 -28.34
CA LYS A 129 -3.25 -8.74 -28.39
C LYS A 129 -3.32 -9.71 -27.22
N LEU A 130 -3.61 -9.24 -26.01
CA LEU A 130 -3.84 -10.11 -24.84
C LEU A 130 -5.03 -11.07 -25.06
N VAL A 131 -6.10 -10.59 -25.69
CA VAL A 131 -7.29 -11.42 -25.99
C VAL A 131 -6.95 -12.45 -27.07
N ASP A 132 -6.37 -12.01 -28.19
CA ASP A 132 -6.06 -12.86 -29.34
C ASP A 132 -5.02 -13.93 -29.00
N ASP A 133 -4.02 -13.58 -28.18
CA ASP A 133 -2.94 -14.49 -27.81
C ASP A 133 -3.25 -15.36 -26.58
N ALA A 134 -4.37 -15.15 -25.88
CA ALA A 134 -4.74 -15.93 -24.70
C ALA A 134 -4.60 -17.47 -24.90
N PRO A 135 -5.01 -18.07 -26.04
CA PRO A 135 -4.82 -19.50 -26.28
C PRO A 135 -3.35 -19.95 -26.26
N LYS A 136 -2.39 -19.09 -26.59
CA LYS A 136 -0.94 -19.40 -26.59
C LYS A 136 -0.41 -19.67 -25.18
N TYR A 137 -1.08 -19.18 -24.15
CA TYR A 137 -0.68 -19.34 -22.74
C TYR A 137 -1.29 -20.56 -22.06
N LYS A 138 -1.98 -21.42 -22.82
CA LYS A 138 -2.60 -22.63 -22.29
C LYS A 138 -1.56 -23.54 -21.64
N GLY A 139 -1.70 -23.75 -20.32
CA GLY A 139 -0.82 -24.63 -19.55
C GLY A 139 0.44 -23.96 -18.99
N ILE A 140 0.72 -22.71 -19.36
CA ILE A 140 1.87 -21.95 -18.81
C ILE A 140 1.60 -21.55 -17.36
N PHE A 141 0.41 -21.00 -17.10
CA PHE A 141 0.04 -20.47 -15.80
C PHE A 141 -0.96 -21.37 -15.07
N ARG A 142 -0.73 -21.59 -13.76
CA ARG A 142 -1.66 -22.33 -12.90
C ARG A 142 -2.85 -21.45 -12.53
N LYS A 143 -3.98 -21.70 -13.18
CA LYS A 143 -5.24 -20.94 -13.03
C LYS A 143 -5.62 -20.60 -11.58
N LEU A 144 -5.58 -21.57 -10.67
CA LEU A 144 -5.95 -21.36 -9.26
C LEU A 144 -4.97 -20.46 -8.52
N SER A 145 -3.67 -20.58 -8.80
CA SER A 145 -2.64 -19.73 -8.19
C SER A 145 -2.78 -18.29 -8.66
N CYS A 146 -2.99 -18.07 -9.96
CA CYS A 146 -3.22 -16.75 -10.52
C CYS A 146 -4.47 -16.09 -9.94
N LEU A 147 -5.58 -16.84 -9.82
CA LEU A 147 -6.82 -16.33 -9.22
C LEU A 147 -6.62 -15.91 -7.76
N ARG A 148 -5.92 -16.73 -6.96
CA ARG A 148 -5.63 -16.40 -5.56
C ARG A 148 -4.77 -15.15 -5.43
N ALA A 149 -3.69 -15.06 -6.21
CA ALA A 149 -2.81 -13.89 -6.20
C ALA A 149 -3.57 -12.63 -6.61
N TYR A 150 -4.35 -12.69 -7.68
CA TYR A 150 -5.19 -11.58 -8.14
C TYR A 150 -6.19 -11.14 -7.09
N ALA A 151 -6.96 -12.09 -6.51
CA ALA A 151 -7.96 -11.78 -5.50
C ALA A 151 -7.37 -11.13 -4.24
N GLU A 152 -6.21 -11.63 -3.78
CA GLU A 152 -5.47 -11.01 -2.68
C GLU A 152 -5.04 -9.58 -3.02
N MET A 153 -4.44 -9.35 -4.20
CA MET A 153 -4.01 -8.01 -4.61
C MET A 153 -5.18 -7.02 -4.71
N VAL A 154 -6.30 -7.44 -5.31
CA VAL A 154 -7.52 -6.61 -5.41
C VAL A 154 -8.06 -6.27 -4.02
N LYS A 155 -8.13 -7.26 -3.12
CA LYS A 155 -8.58 -7.04 -1.74
C LYS A 155 -7.65 -6.06 -1.03
N SER A 156 -6.34 -6.27 -1.12
CA SER A 156 -5.34 -5.40 -0.51
C SER A 156 -5.42 -3.97 -1.04
N ARG A 157 -5.60 -3.79 -2.35
CA ARG A 157 -5.78 -2.45 -2.94
C ARG A 157 -6.99 -1.72 -2.37
N ARG A 158 -8.14 -2.39 -2.21
CA ARG A 158 -9.35 -1.80 -1.61
C ARG A 158 -9.14 -1.40 -0.16
N ILE A 159 -8.42 -2.22 0.62
CA ILE A 159 -8.10 -1.92 2.01
C ILE A 159 -7.11 -0.76 2.09
N ARG A 160 -6.08 -0.77 1.24
CA ARG A 160 -5.04 0.27 1.16
C ARG A 160 -5.64 1.66 0.98
N SER A 161 -6.56 1.85 0.03
CA SER A 161 -7.19 3.16 -0.17
C SER A 161 -7.97 3.65 1.05
N LYS A 162 -8.63 2.75 1.80
CA LYS A 162 -9.33 3.11 3.04
C LYS A 162 -8.36 3.44 4.18
N ALA A 163 -7.31 2.63 4.32
CA ALA A 163 -6.27 2.81 5.32
C ALA A 163 -5.49 4.11 5.10
N ALA A 164 -5.16 4.44 3.84
CA ALA A 164 -4.45 5.66 3.47
C ALA A 164 -5.26 6.90 3.85
N ARG A 165 -6.55 6.96 3.47
CA ARG A 165 -7.43 8.07 3.87
C ARG A 165 -7.57 8.22 5.39
N ARG A 166 -7.64 7.09 6.10
CA ARG A 166 -7.69 7.09 7.56
C ARG A 166 -6.40 7.63 8.15
N LEU A 167 -5.24 7.19 7.64
CA LEU A 167 -3.94 7.67 8.09
C LEU A 167 -3.79 9.18 7.86
N ASP A 168 -4.17 9.67 6.68
CA ASP A 168 -4.14 11.10 6.36
C ASP A 168 -4.98 11.95 7.33
N SER A 169 -6.20 11.50 7.62
CA SER A 169 -7.07 12.17 8.60
C SER A 169 -6.46 12.18 10.01
N LEU A 170 -5.85 11.06 10.43
CA LEU A 170 -5.22 10.93 11.74
C LEU A 170 -3.97 11.82 11.86
N VAL A 171 -3.12 11.85 10.84
CA VAL A 171 -1.92 12.68 10.81
C VAL A 171 -2.30 14.16 10.81
N THR A 172 -3.27 14.56 10.01
CA THR A 172 -3.77 15.95 9.98
C THR A 172 -4.31 16.39 11.34
N ALA A 173 -5.03 15.51 12.04
CA ALA A 173 -5.52 15.81 13.40
C ALA A 173 -4.37 15.93 14.40
N ALA A 174 -3.38 15.04 14.32
CA ALA A 174 -2.21 15.07 15.20
C ALA A 174 -1.35 16.33 14.96
N GLU A 175 -1.18 16.76 13.71
CA GLU A 175 -0.53 18.03 13.31
C GLU A 175 -1.20 19.23 14.00
N ARG A 176 -2.53 19.33 13.92
CA ARG A 176 -3.28 20.43 14.57
C ARG A 176 -3.12 20.44 16.08
N ILE A 177 -3.28 19.29 16.74
CA ILE A 177 -3.14 19.18 18.20
C ILE A 177 -1.73 19.57 18.65
N TYR A 178 -0.72 19.13 17.90
CA TYR A 178 0.66 19.46 18.19
C TYR A 178 0.94 20.96 18.03
N ASP A 179 0.47 21.58 16.95
CA ASP A 179 0.63 23.01 16.71
C ASP A 179 -0.09 23.87 17.76
N GLU A 180 -1.32 23.49 18.16
CA GLU A 180 -2.07 24.14 19.24
C GLU A 180 -1.34 24.04 20.58
N ALA A 181 -0.78 22.87 20.90
CA ALA A 181 0.01 22.67 22.10
C ALA A 181 1.30 23.49 22.11
N GLN A 182 1.94 23.71 20.95
CA GLN A 182 3.10 24.60 20.83
C GLN A 182 2.73 26.08 20.98
N GLN A 183 1.58 26.50 20.42
CA GLN A 183 1.10 27.89 20.54
C GLN A 183 0.67 28.25 21.97
N ALA A 184 0.19 27.28 22.74
CA ALA A 184 -0.16 27.45 24.15
C ALA A 184 1.05 27.58 25.09
N GLN A 185 2.28 27.33 24.59
CA GLN A 185 3.51 27.54 25.36
C GLN A 185 4.07 28.96 25.10
N PRO A 186 4.24 29.81 26.13
CA PRO A 186 4.79 31.15 25.93
C PRO A 186 6.27 31.08 25.55
N GLY A 187 6.61 31.35 24.27
CA GLY A 187 7.98 31.72 23.87
C GLY A 187 8.59 31.17 22.58
N VAL A 188 7.91 30.37 21.75
CA VAL A 188 8.56 29.75 20.56
C VAL A 188 8.20 30.46 19.25
N ILE A 189 9.22 31.03 18.60
CA ILE A 189 9.16 31.67 17.26
C ILE A 189 9.23 30.58 16.17
N LYS A 190 8.42 30.73 15.12
CA LYS A 190 8.24 29.76 14.01
C LYS A 190 9.54 29.51 13.22
N GLN A 191 9.77 28.25 12.86
CA GLN A 191 10.42 27.88 11.59
C GLN A 191 9.32 27.43 10.63
N ASP A 192 9.27 28.06 9.44
CA ASP A 192 8.31 27.74 8.40
C ASP A 192 8.51 26.31 7.89
N VAL A 193 7.43 25.51 7.95
CA VAL A 193 7.37 24.19 7.31
C VAL A 193 7.02 24.41 5.84
N PRO A 194 7.83 23.97 4.87
CA PRO A 194 7.60 24.26 3.47
C PRO A 194 6.42 23.46 2.92
N ALA A 195 5.60 24.11 2.09
CA ALA A 195 4.40 23.58 1.45
C ALA A 195 4.60 22.39 0.47
N ALA A 196 5.81 21.83 0.38
CA ALA A 196 6.16 20.75 -0.53
C ALA A 196 5.50 19.40 -0.16
N GLY A 197 5.24 19.15 1.13
CA GLY A 197 4.64 17.90 1.60
C GLY A 197 3.18 17.68 1.16
N LEU A 198 2.41 18.77 1.01
CA LEU A 198 1.01 18.72 0.57
C LEU A 198 0.87 18.27 -0.91
N HIS A 199 1.84 18.62 -1.75
CA HIS A 199 1.82 18.25 -3.17
C HIS A 199 2.10 16.76 -3.39
N LEU A 200 2.96 16.14 -2.57
CA LEU A 200 3.22 14.70 -2.59
C LEU A 200 2.05 13.89 -2.02
N ARG A 201 1.41 14.36 -0.94
CA ARG A 201 0.18 13.75 -0.39
C ARG A 201 -0.91 13.68 -1.48
N ALA A 202 -1.14 14.79 -2.19
CA ALA A 202 -2.10 14.81 -3.30
C ALA A 202 -1.74 13.86 -4.44
N LEU A 203 -0.46 13.75 -4.85
CA LEU A 203 -0.04 12.88 -5.95
C LEU A 203 -0.10 11.38 -5.61
N VAL A 204 0.20 10.96 -4.38
CA VAL A 204 0.04 9.56 -3.95
C VAL A 204 -1.44 9.16 -3.95
N PHE A 205 -2.32 10.04 -3.48
CA PHE A 205 -3.76 9.82 -3.52
C PHE A 205 -4.32 9.89 -4.96
N ASP A 206 -3.88 10.85 -5.78
CA ASP A 206 -4.34 11.00 -7.17
C ASP A 206 -3.83 9.90 -8.09
N ALA A 207 -2.62 9.37 -7.90
CA ALA A 207 -2.15 8.20 -8.68
C ALA A 207 -2.96 6.94 -8.32
N ASP A 208 -3.40 6.81 -7.07
CA ASP A 208 -4.28 5.73 -6.62
C ASP A 208 -5.76 5.93 -7.00
N ILE A 209 -6.22 7.18 -7.17
CA ILE A 209 -7.59 7.54 -7.60
C ILE A 209 -7.72 7.58 -9.13
N LYS A 210 -6.75 8.13 -9.86
CA LYS A 210 -6.72 8.10 -11.34
C LYS A 210 -6.41 6.73 -11.91
N SER A 211 -5.98 5.78 -11.06
CA SER A 211 -5.92 4.36 -11.41
C SER A 211 -7.20 3.60 -11.01
N VAL A 212 -8.28 4.29 -10.61
CA VAL A 212 -9.63 3.71 -10.41
C VAL A 212 -10.28 3.45 -11.78
N TRP A 213 -9.52 2.88 -12.71
CA TRP A 213 -9.84 2.65 -14.12
C TRP A 213 -9.62 3.91 -14.95
#